data_AF-A0A317WF26-F1
#
_entry.id   AF-A0A317WF26-F1
#
_cell.length_a   1.000
_cell.length_b   1.000
_cell.length_c   1.000
_cell.angle_alpha   90.00
_cell.angle_beta   90.00
_cell.angle_gamma   90.00
#
_symmetry.space_group_name_H-M   'P 1'
#
loop_
_entity.id
_entity.type
_entity.pdbx_description
1 polymer ?
#
loop_
_entity_poly.entity_id
_entity_poly.type
_entity_poly.pdbx_seq_one_letter_code
_entity_poly.pdbx_strand_id
1 'polypeptide(L)'
;MYSRWFARSEIEPGTIIQLKRHQWVILQTINEHESQTSPEDLVYNPGPSSTCTLLRCQRVGPYCPVQGYMRIYKQIPIAGTEVEPARTRAQQAGFCCPRELEALRVLTKKQKTSPITPRLLDTKEDKQDDTGVVPGGFVTWIVWEVVPGVRLGDPCGAPEFWAMDSSERNAMREKFKEGIMKLYRWGYYPLHGNGRNLVWHADTSTLSLTDLNHNYMYFVGFLLAGRFKGNPVWSPGIWAAWDLARPPEGCHYYLPRWDKSTEGWEW
;
A
#
# COMPACT_ATOMS: atom_id res chain seq x y z
N MET A 1 4.97 -24.11 -5.96
CA MET A 1 4.13 -23.89 -7.15
C MET A 1 3.37 -22.61 -6.87
N TYR A 2 3.42 -21.57 -7.72
CA TYR A 2 2.64 -20.36 -7.48
C TYR A 2 1.16 -20.71 -7.69
N SER A 3 0.40 -20.85 -6.62
CA SER A 3 -1.05 -21.01 -6.69
C SER A 3 -1.63 -19.70 -7.23
N ARG A 4 -2.47 -19.80 -8.26
CA ARG A 4 -3.27 -18.66 -8.74
C ARG A 4 -4.67 -18.82 -8.21
N TRP A 5 -5.07 -17.91 -7.34
CA TRP A 5 -6.39 -17.95 -6.70
C TRP A 5 -7.43 -17.12 -7.45
N PHE A 6 -7.00 -16.31 -8.41
CA PHE A 6 -7.86 -15.59 -9.33
C PHE A 6 -7.95 -16.33 -10.68
N ALA A 7 -9.17 -16.61 -11.12
CA ALA A 7 -9.42 -17.08 -12.47
C ALA A 7 -9.01 -16.00 -13.48
N ARG A 8 -8.59 -16.41 -14.68
CA ARG A 8 -8.18 -15.46 -15.73
C ARG A 8 -9.30 -14.45 -16.03
N SER A 9 -10.53 -14.91 -16.13
CA SER A 9 -11.71 -14.06 -16.38
C SER A 9 -11.95 -13.00 -15.30
N GLU A 10 -11.51 -13.22 -14.06
CA GLU A 10 -11.66 -12.24 -12.97
C GLU A 10 -10.68 -11.06 -13.12
N ILE A 11 -9.51 -11.27 -13.72
CA ILE A 11 -8.37 -10.34 -13.63
C ILE A 11 -7.66 -10.05 -14.95
N GLU A 12 -8.12 -10.59 -16.08
CA GLU A 12 -7.51 -10.35 -17.39
C GLU A 12 -7.74 -8.92 -17.90
N PRO A 13 -6.80 -8.35 -18.67
CA PRO A 13 -7.00 -7.07 -19.33
C PRO A 13 -8.27 -7.05 -20.17
N GLY A 14 -9.08 -6.00 -20.04
CA GLY A 14 -10.37 -5.86 -20.70
C GLY A 14 -11.57 -6.26 -19.84
N THR A 15 -11.37 -7.01 -18.74
CA THR A 15 -12.45 -7.31 -17.79
C THR A 15 -12.99 -6.03 -17.17
N ILE A 16 -14.31 -5.88 -17.16
CA ILE A 16 -15.02 -4.75 -16.56
C ILE A 16 -15.59 -5.17 -15.20
N ILE A 17 -15.22 -4.44 -14.16
CA ILE A 17 -15.70 -4.63 -12.80
C ILE A 17 -16.64 -3.47 -12.43
N GLN A 18 -17.89 -3.80 -12.12
CA GLN A 18 -18.84 -2.87 -11.53
C GLN A 18 -18.58 -2.76 -10.02
N LEU A 19 -18.20 -1.56 -9.57
CA LEU A 19 -18.08 -1.22 -8.15
C LEU A 19 -19.24 -0.32 -7.71
N LYS A 20 -19.18 0.23 -6.50
CA LYS A 20 -20.28 0.98 -5.92
C LYS A 20 -20.62 2.26 -6.69
N ARG A 21 -19.61 2.96 -7.22
CA ARG A 21 -19.81 4.26 -7.89
C ARG A 21 -19.63 4.17 -9.39
N HIS A 22 -18.67 3.36 -9.84
CA HIS A 22 -18.24 3.35 -11.23
C HIS A 22 -17.93 1.94 -11.73
N GLN A 23 -17.85 1.82 -13.05
CA GLN A 23 -17.26 0.68 -13.73
C GLN A 23 -15.78 0.94 -13.97
N TRP A 24 -14.97 -0.11 -13.80
CA TRP A 24 -13.52 -0.06 -13.97
C TRP A 24 -13.09 -1.17 -14.92
N VAL A 25 -12.37 -0.82 -15.97
CA VAL A 25 -11.74 -1.80 -16.87
C VAL A 25 -10.33 -2.10 -16.40
N ILE A 26 -9.98 -3.40 -16.33
CA ILE A 26 -8.63 -3.84 -16.01
C ILE A 26 -7.73 -3.59 -17.21
N LEU A 27 -6.58 -2.98 -16.97
CA LEU A 27 -5.55 -2.74 -17.97
C LEU A 27 -4.40 -3.75 -17.85
N GLN A 28 -4.04 -4.12 -16.61
CA GLN A 28 -2.89 -4.98 -16.34
C GLN A 28 -2.97 -5.60 -14.94
N THR A 29 -2.58 -6.87 -14.81
CA THR A 29 -2.25 -7.52 -13.52
C THR A 29 -0.80 -7.25 -13.14
N ILE A 30 -0.56 -6.75 -11.94
CA ILE A 30 0.78 -6.35 -11.47
C ILE A 30 1.41 -7.44 -10.61
N ASN A 31 0.69 -7.92 -9.59
CA ASN A 31 1.16 -8.99 -8.71
C ASN A 31 0.00 -9.72 -8.02
N GLU A 32 0.33 -10.83 -7.38
CA GLU A 32 -0.55 -11.60 -6.51
C GLU A 32 0.22 -11.96 -5.23
N HIS A 33 -0.45 -11.88 -4.09
CA HIS A 33 0.07 -12.25 -2.78
C HIS A 33 -0.94 -13.17 -2.09
N GLU A 34 -0.46 -14.28 -1.54
CA GLU A 34 -1.27 -15.18 -0.75
C GLU A 34 -0.79 -15.21 0.71
N SER A 35 -1.74 -15.39 1.61
CA SER A 35 -1.55 -15.60 3.04
C SER A 35 -2.49 -16.72 3.44
N GLN A 36 -2.08 -17.95 3.17
CA GLN A 36 -2.82 -19.15 3.55
C GLN A 36 -2.39 -19.61 4.94
N THR A 37 -3.36 -19.93 5.79
CA THR A 37 -3.14 -20.34 7.18
C THR A 37 -3.27 -21.87 7.25
N SER A 38 -2.36 -22.53 7.96
CA SER A 38 -2.52 -23.96 8.26
C SER A 38 -3.47 -24.18 9.45
N PRO A 39 -4.03 -25.39 9.62
CA PRO A 39 -4.85 -25.71 10.79
C PRO A 39 -4.15 -25.47 12.14
N GLU A 40 -2.84 -25.70 12.21
CA GLU A 40 -2.02 -25.50 13.42
C GLU A 40 -1.89 -24.01 13.76
N ASP A 41 -1.69 -23.16 12.75
CA ASP A 41 -1.50 -21.72 12.91
C ASP A 41 -2.78 -20.98 13.32
N LEU A 42 -3.96 -21.55 13.04
CA LEU A 42 -5.26 -20.96 13.43
C LEU A 42 -5.40 -20.80 14.95
N VAL A 43 -4.70 -21.62 15.75
CA VAL A 43 -4.69 -21.51 17.21
C VAL A 43 -4.08 -20.17 17.66
N TYR A 44 -3.06 -19.70 16.95
CA TYR A 44 -2.30 -18.50 17.29
C TYR A 44 -2.76 -17.26 16.51
N ASN A 45 -3.27 -17.45 15.30
CA ASN A 45 -3.73 -16.38 14.42
C ASN A 45 -5.03 -16.78 13.71
N PRO A 46 -6.21 -16.58 14.33
CA PRO A 46 -7.50 -17.04 13.82
C PRO A 46 -8.04 -16.20 12.63
N GLY A 47 -7.16 -15.52 11.89
CA GLY A 47 -7.53 -14.75 10.71
C GLY A 47 -7.85 -15.66 9.52
N PRO A 48 -8.84 -15.30 8.67
CA PRO A 48 -9.15 -16.09 7.49
C PRO A 48 -7.98 -16.07 6.50
N SER A 49 -7.72 -17.21 5.89
CA SER A 49 -6.77 -17.32 4.77
C SER A 49 -7.24 -16.44 3.61
N SER A 50 -6.32 -15.70 2.99
CA SER A 50 -6.68 -14.77 1.92
C SER A 50 -5.61 -14.61 0.86
N THR A 51 -6.04 -14.29 -0.36
CA THR A 51 -5.19 -13.81 -1.44
C THR A 51 -5.53 -12.35 -1.75
N CYS A 52 -4.60 -11.64 -2.36
CA CYS A 52 -4.90 -10.39 -3.04
C CYS A 52 -4.09 -10.20 -4.31
N THR A 53 -4.66 -9.51 -5.29
CA THR A 53 -3.97 -9.13 -6.52
C THR A 53 -4.04 -7.62 -6.74
N LEU A 54 -2.92 -7.02 -7.13
CA LEU A 54 -2.85 -5.62 -7.51
C LEU A 54 -2.97 -5.50 -9.04
N LEU A 55 -3.82 -4.58 -9.48
CA LEU A 55 -4.17 -4.36 -10.87
C LEU A 55 -4.02 -2.86 -11.20
N ARG A 56 -3.67 -2.56 -12.46
CA ARG A 56 -3.88 -1.23 -13.04
C ARG A 56 -5.24 -1.23 -13.71
N CYS A 57 -6.03 -0.19 -13.47
CA CYS A 57 -7.38 -0.07 -14.00
C CYS A 57 -7.68 1.36 -14.45
N GLN A 58 -8.75 1.51 -15.21
CA GLN A 58 -9.26 2.80 -15.66
C GLN A 58 -10.77 2.85 -15.51
N ARG A 59 -11.30 4.00 -15.08
CA ARG A 59 -12.74 4.22 -15.02
C ARG A 59 -13.34 4.21 -16.43
N VAL A 60 -14.39 3.43 -16.62
CA VAL A 60 -15.17 3.39 -17.87
C VAL A 60 -16.00 4.67 -17.96
N GLY A 61 -15.92 5.36 -19.10
CA GLY A 61 -16.74 6.54 -19.37
C GLY A 61 -16.16 7.42 -20.48
N PRO A 62 -16.99 8.30 -21.07
CA PRO A 62 -16.61 9.12 -22.23
C PRO A 62 -15.70 10.31 -21.90
N TYR A 63 -15.57 10.70 -20.62
CA TYR A 63 -14.85 11.91 -20.22
C TYR A 63 -13.73 11.62 -19.23
N CYS A 64 -12.54 12.18 -19.51
CA CYS A 64 -11.31 12.17 -18.71
C CYS A 64 -10.99 10.81 -18.06
N PRO A 65 -10.14 9.97 -18.69
CA PRO A 65 -9.81 8.65 -18.15
C PRO A 65 -9.16 8.80 -16.77
N VAL A 66 -9.86 8.35 -15.73
CA VAL A 66 -9.31 8.28 -14.37
C VAL A 66 -8.64 6.93 -14.24
N GLN A 67 -7.31 6.95 -14.18
CA GLN A 67 -6.54 5.74 -13.88
C GLN A 67 -6.48 5.52 -12.36
N GLY A 68 -6.43 4.24 -11.99
CA GLY A 68 -6.33 3.84 -10.60
C GLY A 68 -5.57 2.53 -10.46
N TYR A 69 -5.11 2.28 -9.25
CA TYR A 69 -4.77 0.93 -8.83
C TYR A 69 -6.00 0.29 -8.21
N MET A 70 -6.25 -0.97 -8.54
CA MET A 70 -7.26 -1.79 -7.90
C MET A 70 -6.59 -2.94 -7.18
N ARG A 71 -6.96 -3.18 -5.92
CA ARG A 71 -6.64 -4.44 -5.25
C ARG A 71 -7.91 -5.20 -4.92
N ILE A 72 -7.92 -6.47 -5.32
CA ILE A 72 -8.98 -7.41 -4.98
C ILE A 72 -8.43 -8.31 -3.88
N TYR A 73 -9.09 -8.34 -2.73
CA TYR A 73 -8.88 -9.33 -1.68
C TYR A 73 -9.94 -10.41 -1.80
N LYS A 74 -9.55 -11.67 -1.69
CA LYS A 74 -10.46 -12.81 -1.75
C LYS A 74 -10.08 -13.83 -0.70
N GLN A 75 -11.08 -14.33 0.04
CA GLN A 75 -10.85 -15.43 0.97
C GLN A 75 -10.48 -16.70 0.19
N ILE A 76 -9.47 -17.42 0.68
CA ILE A 76 -9.06 -18.73 0.15
C ILE A 76 -9.25 -19.79 1.25
N PRO A 77 -9.29 -21.08 0.88
CA PRO A 77 -9.44 -22.15 1.86
C PRO A 77 -8.25 -22.23 2.82
N ILE A 78 -8.48 -22.74 4.02
CA ILE A 78 -7.43 -23.18 4.94
C ILE A 78 -6.54 -24.20 4.22
N ALA A 79 -5.23 -24.13 4.44
CA ALA A 79 -4.28 -25.02 3.77
C ALA A 79 -4.65 -26.49 4.02
N GLY A 80 -4.67 -27.29 2.94
CA GLY A 80 -5.04 -28.71 2.98
C GLY A 80 -6.54 -28.98 2.83
N THR A 81 -7.38 -27.96 2.70
CA THR A 81 -8.84 -28.11 2.50
C THR A 81 -9.31 -27.71 1.11
N GLU A 82 -8.39 -27.43 0.18
CA GLU A 82 -8.68 -26.89 -1.15
C GLU A 82 -9.58 -27.82 -1.97
N VAL A 83 -9.36 -29.13 -1.84
CA VAL A 83 -10.08 -30.19 -2.57
C VAL A 83 -11.32 -30.71 -1.85
N GLU A 84 -11.59 -30.23 -0.63
CA GLU A 84 -12.77 -30.64 0.13
C GLU A 84 -14.08 -30.26 -0.56
N PRO A 85 -15.23 -30.87 -0.22
CA PRO A 85 -16.51 -30.45 -0.77
C PRO A 85 -16.78 -28.96 -0.51
N ALA A 86 -17.49 -28.29 -1.44
CA ALA A 86 -17.82 -26.87 -1.34
C ALA A 86 -18.49 -26.50 0.00
N ARG A 87 -19.36 -27.38 0.51
CA ARG A 87 -19.99 -27.23 1.84
C ARG A 87 -18.98 -27.15 2.99
N THR A 88 -17.87 -27.89 2.92
CA THR A 88 -16.83 -27.92 3.94
C THR A 88 -16.02 -26.62 3.88
N ARG A 89 -15.65 -26.18 2.67
CA ARG A 89 -14.96 -24.89 2.50
C ARG A 89 -15.85 -23.71 2.90
N ALA A 90 -17.15 -23.77 2.62
CA ALA A 90 -18.11 -22.73 3.00
C ALA A 90 -18.18 -22.50 4.52
N GLN A 91 -17.94 -23.53 5.33
CA GLN A 91 -17.88 -23.39 6.79
C GLN A 91 -16.71 -22.53 7.28
N GLN A 92 -15.70 -22.32 6.43
CA GLN A 92 -14.56 -21.46 6.71
C GLN A 92 -14.85 -19.99 6.41
N ALA A 93 -15.97 -19.68 5.76
CA ALA A 93 -16.34 -18.32 5.38
C ALA A 93 -16.30 -17.37 6.58
N GLY A 94 -15.45 -16.35 6.46
CA GLY A 94 -15.24 -15.34 7.48
C GLY A 94 -15.44 -13.94 6.92
N PHE A 95 -15.31 -12.97 7.82
CA PHE A 95 -15.24 -11.57 7.44
C PHE A 95 -13.82 -11.04 7.70
N CYS A 96 -13.31 -10.28 6.74
CA CYS A 96 -12.06 -9.53 6.91
C CYS A 96 -12.20 -8.17 6.25
N CYS A 97 -11.97 -7.10 7.01
CA CYS A 97 -11.75 -5.77 6.43
C CYS A 97 -10.24 -5.62 6.20
N PRO A 98 -9.76 -5.52 4.94
CA PRO A 98 -8.35 -5.35 4.69
C PRO A 98 -7.82 -4.08 5.36
N ARG A 99 -6.67 -4.17 6.04
CA ARG A 99 -6.04 -3.01 6.71
C ARG A 99 -5.77 -1.86 5.74
N GLU A 100 -5.48 -2.18 4.47
CA GLU A 100 -5.33 -1.20 3.39
C GLU A 100 -6.62 -0.38 3.18
N LEU A 101 -7.80 -1.02 3.20
CA LEU A 101 -9.09 -0.34 3.06
C LEU A 101 -9.35 0.60 4.25
N GLU A 102 -9.09 0.13 5.47
CA GLU A 102 -9.24 0.95 6.68
C GLU A 102 -8.35 2.18 6.64
N ALA A 103 -7.07 2.00 6.30
CA ALA A 103 -6.11 3.08 6.18
C ALA A 103 -6.56 4.09 5.12
N LEU A 104 -6.86 3.64 3.90
CA LEU A 104 -7.27 4.52 2.81
C LEU A 104 -8.56 5.29 3.13
N ARG A 105 -9.54 4.68 3.82
CA ARG A 105 -10.76 5.37 4.28
C ARG A 105 -10.44 6.55 5.21
N VAL A 106 -9.50 6.37 6.15
CA VAL A 106 -9.10 7.43 7.09
C VAL A 106 -8.24 8.49 6.39
N LEU A 107 -7.23 8.05 5.65
CA LEU A 107 -6.28 8.93 4.96
C LEU A 107 -6.98 9.82 3.93
N THR A 108 -7.90 9.27 3.14
CA THR A 108 -8.71 10.04 2.17
C THR A 108 -9.48 11.18 2.83
N LYS A 109 -10.03 10.96 4.04
CA LYS A 109 -10.72 12.03 4.79
C LYS A 109 -9.77 13.12 5.27
N LYS A 110 -8.51 12.78 5.55
CA LYS A 110 -7.47 13.72 6.03
C LYS A 110 -6.83 14.53 4.91
N GLN A 111 -6.94 14.11 3.66
CA GLN A 111 -6.29 14.78 2.54
C GLN A 111 -6.73 16.22 2.28
N LYS A 112 -7.89 16.65 2.78
CA LYS A 112 -8.34 18.05 2.68
C LYS A 112 -7.30 19.05 3.23
N THR A 113 -6.43 18.61 4.13
CA THR A 113 -5.38 19.46 4.73
C THR A 113 -3.99 19.21 4.15
N SER A 114 -3.74 18.09 3.47
CA SER A 114 -2.44 17.75 2.91
C SER A 114 -2.54 16.54 1.96
N PRO A 115 -2.20 16.67 0.66
CA PRO A 115 -2.28 15.56 -0.28
C PRO A 115 -1.00 14.70 -0.27
N ILE A 116 -0.75 13.95 0.82
CA ILE A 116 0.48 13.13 0.96
C ILE A 116 0.23 11.62 0.81
N THR A 117 -0.97 11.21 0.41
CA THR A 117 -1.35 9.78 0.24
C THR A 117 -2.36 9.65 -0.89
N PRO A 118 -2.47 8.48 -1.54
CA PRO A 118 -3.51 8.22 -2.52
C PRO A 118 -4.93 8.31 -1.96
N ARG A 119 -5.86 8.88 -2.72
CA ARG A 119 -7.32 8.89 -2.45
C ARG A 119 -7.94 7.57 -2.79
N LEU A 120 -8.82 7.09 -1.91
CA LEU A 120 -9.79 6.05 -2.21
C LEU A 120 -10.82 6.59 -3.20
N LEU A 121 -10.90 5.98 -4.38
CA LEU A 121 -11.80 6.37 -5.46
C LEU A 121 -13.12 5.59 -5.38
N ASP A 122 -13.03 4.27 -5.21
CA ASP A 122 -14.17 3.37 -5.15
C ASP A 122 -13.85 2.12 -4.33
N THR A 123 -14.88 1.43 -3.86
CA THR A 123 -14.73 0.16 -3.14
C THR A 123 -16.03 -0.64 -3.19
N LYS A 124 -15.91 -1.97 -3.17
CA LYS A 124 -17.01 -2.91 -3.02
C LYS A 124 -16.59 -3.98 -2.03
N GLU A 125 -17.47 -4.33 -1.10
CA GLU A 125 -17.32 -5.45 -0.17
C GLU A 125 -18.47 -6.41 -0.48
N ASP A 126 -18.17 -7.69 -0.71
CA ASP A 126 -19.15 -8.70 -1.13
C ASP A 126 -18.76 -10.09 -0.60
N LYS A 127 -19.57 -11.10 -0.93
CA LYS A 127 -19.30 -12.52 -0.66
C LYS A 127 -19.14 -13.30 -1.95
N GLN A 128 -18.34 -14.37 -1.88
CA GLN A 128 -18.24 -15.36 -2.95
C GLN A 128 -19.57 -16.10 -3.10
N ASP A 129 -19.94 -16.38 -4.34
CA ASP A 129 -21.09 -17.24 -4.67
C ASP A 129 -20.78 -18.72 -4.39
N ASP A 130 -21.73 -19.59 -4.71
CA ASP A 130 -21.65 -21.04 -4.49
C ASP A 130 -20.53 -21.72 -5.31
N THR A 131 -19.99 -21.05 -6.32
CA THR A 131 -18.88 -21.54 -7.16
C THR A 131 -17.52 -21.05 -6.70
N GLY A 132 -17.47 -20.14 -5.71
CA GLY A 132 -16.24 -19.62 -5.15
C GLY A 132 -15.35 -20.69 -4.49
N VAL A 133 -14.06 -20.37 -4.36
CA VAL A 133 -13.11 -21.25 -3.66
C VAL A 133 -13.47 -21.41 -2.18
N VAL A 134 -14.06 -20.37 -1.59
CA VAL A 134 -14.72 -20.42 -0.28
C VAL A 134 -16.12 -19.83 -0.44
N PRO A 135 -17.15 -20.64 -0.73
CA PRO A 135 -18.51 -20.14 -0.87
C PRO A 135 -18.96 -19.36 0.37
N GLY A 136 -19.54 -18.17 0.16
CA GLY A 136 -19.91 -17.25 1.24
C GLY A 136 -18.74 -16.51 1.91
N GLY A 137 -17.49 -16.84 1.59
CA GLY A 137 -16.29 -16.13 2.05
C GLY A 137 -16.20 -14.74 1.44
N PHE A 138 -15.40 -13.84 2.03
CA PHE A 138 -15.36 -12.45 1.59
C PHE A 138 -14.66 -12.25 0.23
N VAL A 139 -15.08 -11.20 -0.48
CA VAL A 139 -14.32 -10.57 -1.58
C VAL A 139 -14.42 -9.05 -1.45
N THR A 140 -13.30 -8.35 -1.50
CA THR A 140 -13.24 -6.89 -1.33
C THR A 140 -12.42 -6.25 -2.44
N TRP A 141 -13.02 -5.31 -3.16
CA TRP A 141 -12.37 -4.49 -4.16
C TRP A 141 -12.09 -3.10 -3.59
N ILE A 142 -10.87 -2.62 -3.82
CA ILE A 142 -10.42 -1.29 -3.39
C ILE A 142 -9.80 -0.62 -4.62
N VAL A 143 -10.24 0.58 -4.96
CA VAL A 143 -9.62 1.39 -6.02
C VAL A 143 -9.12 2.70 -5.45
N TRP A 144 -7.86 3.03 -5.72
CA TRP A 144 -7.25 4.29 -5.31
C TRP A 144 -6.46 4.96 -6.43
N GLU A 145 -6.19 6.25 -6.26
CA GLU A 145 -5.56 7.07 -7.29
C GLU A 145 -4.11 6.66 -7.59
N VAL A 146 -3.72 6.87 -8.84
CA VAL A 146 -2.30 6.93 -9.21
C VAL A 146 -1.81 8.34 -8.89
N VAL A 147 -0.87 8.46 -7.94
CA VAL A 147 -0.26 9.75 -7.61
C VAL A 147 0.79 10.15 -8.65
N PRO A 148 0.98 11.44 -8.94
CA PRO A 148 2.02 11.91 -9.85
C PRO A 148 3.41 11.76 -9.23
N GLY A 149 4.43 11.74 -10.08
CA GLY A 149 5.83 11.73 -9.67
C GLY A 149 6.58 10.42 -9.92
N VAL A 150 7.81 10.36 -9.41
CA VAL A 150 8.74 9.25 -9.56
C VAL A 150 8.79 8.46 -8.27
N ARG A 151 8.63 7.13 -8.36
CA ARG A 151 8.81 6.23 -7.21
C ARG A 151 10.29 6.18 -6.86
N LEU A 152 10.61 6.34 -5.58
CA LEU A 152 11.99 6.52 -5.13
C LEU A 152 12.78 5.22 -4.96
N GLY A 153 12.13 4.07 -5.10
CA GLY A 153 12.77 2.80 -4.88
C GLY A 153 11.94 1.56 -5.13
N ASP A 154 12.46 0.45 -4.65
CA ASP A 154 11.95 -0.90 -4.79
C ASP A 154 12.04 -1.67 -3.44
N PRO A 155 11.70 -2.97 -3.37
CA PRO A 155 11.82 -3.73 -2.12
C PRO A 155 13.23 -3.78 -1.50
N CYS A 156 14.29 -3.49 -2.26
CA CYS A 156 15.68 -3.60 -1.87
C CYS A 156 16.33 -2.27 -1.46
N GLY A 157 15.72 -1.13 -1.79
CA GLY A 157 16.26 0.19 -1.38
C GLY A 157 15.59 1.35 -2.10
N ALA A 158 16.28 2.49 -2.12
CA ALA A 158 15.86 3.73 -2.75
C ALA A 158 16.86 4.21 -3.84
N PRO A 159 17.17 3.40 -4.87
CA PRO A 159 18.16 3.76 -5.89
C PRO A 159 17.82 5.07 -6.62
N GLU A 160 16.55 5.34 -6.92
CA GLU A 160 16.14 6.61 -7.54
C GLU A 160 16.35 7.81 -6.61
N PHE A 161 16.25 7.64 -5.28
CA PHE A 161 16.64 8.68 -4.33
C PHE A 161 18.15 8.94 -4.39
N TRP A 162 18.97 7.88 -4.30
CA TRP A 162 20.43 8.01 -4.28
C TRP A 162 21.05 8.48 -5.61
N ALA A 163 20.33 8.32 -6.73
CA ALA A 163 20.72 8.85 -8.03
C ALA A 163 20.54 10.38 -8.16
N MET A 164 19.78 11.01 -7.25
CA MET A 164 19.55 12.46 -7.27
C MET A 164 20.71 13.22 -6.63
N ASP A 165 20.88 14.49 -7.02
CA ASP A 165 21.89 15.34 -6.40
C ASP A 165 21.61 15.59 -4.91
N SER A 166 22.65 15.98 -4.18
CA SER A 166 22.56 16.18 -2.74
C SER A 166 21.55 17.25 -2.31
N SER A 167 21.30 18.28 -3.15
CA SER A 167 20.34 19.33 -2.82
C SER A 167 18.89 18.81 -2.91
N GLU A 168 18.60 18.02 -3.94
CA GLU A 168 17.30 17.39 -4.13
C GLU A 168 17.05 16.32 -3.05
N ARG A 169 18.06 15.49 -2.73
CA ARG A 169 17.97 14.51 -1.63
C ARG A 169 17.67 15.18 -0.28
N ASN A 170 18.28 16.33 -0.01
CA ASN A 170 17.98 17.13 1.19
C ASN A 170 16.53 17.63 1.20
N ALA A 171 16.03 18.15 0.08
CA ALA A 171 14.63 18.57 -0.04
C ALA A 171 13.65 17.40 0.16
N MET A 172 13.95 16.23 -0.42
CA MET A 172 13.16 15.02 -0.23
C MET A 172 13.14 14.57 1.23
N ARG A 173 14.28 14.61 1.93
CA ARG A 173 14.36 14.24 3.36
C ARG A 173 13.50 15.13 4.26
N GLU A 174 13.48 16.44 4.00
CA GLU A 174 12.64 17.37 4.77
C GLU A 174 11.15 17.12 4.51
N LYS A 175 10.74 16.96 3.23
CA LYS A 175 9.34 16.61 2.90
C LYS A 175 8.94 15.24 3.44
N PHE A 176 9.85 14.27 3.41
CA PHE A 176 9.63 12.97 4.03
C PHE A 176 9.40 13.11 5.53
N LYS A 177 10.28 13.82 6.25
CA LYS A 177 10.18 14.05 7.69
C LYS A 177 8.85 14.71 8.06
N GLU A 178 8.47 15.78 7.35
CA GLU A 178 7.17 16.43 7.55
C GLU A 178 5.99 15.46 7.30
N GLY A 179 6.08 14.72 6.20
CA GLY A 179 5.05 13.80 5.75
C GLY A 179 4.85 12.59 6.66
N ILE A 180 5.91 11.89 7.05
CA ILE A 180 5.84 10.69 7.88
C ILE A 180 5.35 11.03 9.29
N MET A 181 5.78 12.17 9.84
CA MET A 181 5.31 12.64 11.14
C MET A 181 3.82 13.00 11.11
N LYS A 182 3.36 13.60 10.01
CA LYS A 182 1.93 13.86 9.78
C LYS A 182 1.14 12.56 9.63
N LEU A 183 1.69 11.60 8.90
CA LEU A 183 1.09 10.29 8.67
C LEU A 183 0.91 9.50 9.98
N TYR A 184 1.91 9.52 10.88
CA TYR A 184 1.79 8.97 12.23
C TYR A 184 0.69 9.65 13.06
N ARG A 185 0.55 10.98 12.99
CA ARG A 185 -0.57 11.70 13.65
C ARG A 185 -1.94 11.32 13.09
N TRP A 186 -2.00 10.92 11.82
CA TRP A 186 -3.23 10.40 11.21
C TRP A 186 -3.52 8.94 11.56
N GLY A 187 -2.57 8.27 12.25
CA GLY A 187 -2.75 6.96 12.86
C GLY A 187 -2.44 5.77 11.95
N TYR A 188 -2.04 6.00 10.69
CA TYR A 188 -1.75 4.94 9.73
C TYR A 188 -0.48 5.22 8.96
N TYR A 189 0.34 4.21 8.66
CA TYR A 189 1.57 4.32 7.86
C TYR A 189 1.87 2.99 7.14
N PRO A 190 2.67 2.97 6.07
CA PRO A 190 3.17 1.71 5.48
C PRO A 190 4.10 1.00 6.47
N LEU A 191 3.68 -0.16 6.99
CA LEU A 191 4.53 -0.99 7.83
C LEU A 191 5.67 -1.57 6.97
N HIS A 192 6.89 -1.55 7.50
CA HIS A 192 8.10 -1.89 6.73
C HIS A 192 8.26 -1.02 5.47
N GLY A 193 7.89 0.26 5.57
CA GLY A 193 8.03 1.22 4.49
C GLY A 193 9.50 1.46 4.11
N ASN A 194 9.75 1.58 2.81
CA ASN A 194 11.05 1.89 2.22
C ASN A 194 10.88 2.78 0.98
N GLY A 195 11.92 2.92 0.15
CA GLY A 195 11.88 3.71 -1.10
C GLY A 195 10.69 3.41 -2.01
N ARG A 196 10.22 2.16 -2.12
CA ARG A 196 9.05 1.79 -2.95
C ARG A 196 7.74 2.40 -2.49
N ASN A 197 7.68 2.80 -1.21
CA ASN A 197 6.52 3.39 -0.57
C ASN A 197 6.54 4.93 -0.67
N LEU A 198 7.53 5.51 -1.35
CA LEU A 198 7.68 6.94 -1.55
C LEU A 198 7.58 7.30 -3.03
N VAL A 199 6.79 8.33 -3.33
CA VAL A 199 6.74 8.94 -4.66
C VAL A 199 7.04 10.42 -4.51
N TRP A 200 8.08 10.86 -5.20
CA TRP A 200 8.49 12.26 -5.26
C TRP A 200 7.88 12.95 -6.48
N HIS A 201 7.15 14.02 -6.24
CA HIS A 201 6.61 14.87 -7.30
C HIS A 201 7.25 16.25 -7.17
N ALA A 202 8.26 16.50 -8.01
CA ALA A 202 8.83 17.82 -8.19
C ALA A 202 7.88 18.64 -9.07
N ASP A 203 7.07 19.51 -8.45
CA ASP A 203 6.23 20.43 -9.21
C ASP A 203 7.08 21.61 -9.66
N THR A 204 7.65 21.48 -10.85
CA THR A 204 8.49 22.51 -11.49
C THR A 204 7.67 23.54 -12.30
N SER A 205 6.33 23.42 -12.29
CA SER A 205 5.46 24.24 -13.13
C SER A 205 5.23 25.66 -12.60
N THR A 206 5.65 25.97 -11.36
CA THR A 206 5.62 27.33 -10.79
C THR A 206 6.87 28.12 -11.13
N LEU A 207 6.96 28.59 -12.39
CA LEU A 207 7.94 29.59 -12.87
C LEU A 207 7.63 31.03 -12.41
N SER A 208 7.07 31.22 -11.23
CA SER A 208 6.86 32.54 -10.64
C SER A 208 7.91 32.74 -9.55
N LEU A 209 8.76 33.76 -9.70
CA LEU A 209 9.91 34.11 -8.84
C LEU A 209 9.55 34.45 -7.37
N THR A 210 8.35 34.12 -6.92
CA THR A 210 7.86 34.33 -5.55
C THR A 210 7.13 33.12 -4.95
N ASP A 211 6.98 32.00 -5.67
CA ASP A 211 6.20 30.86 -5.21
C ASP A 211 7.07 29.70 -4.71
N LEU A 212 6.81 29.31 -3.46
CA LEU A 212 7.42 28.18 -2.74
C LEU A 212 7.46 26.91 -3.60
N ASN A 213 8.60 26.20 -3.61
CA ASN A 213 8.71 24.86 -4.22
C ASN A 213 7.57 23.95 -3.72
N HIS A 214 6.56 23.70 -4.56
CA HIS A 214 5.43 22.81 -4.26
C HIS A 214 5.80 21.34 -4.53
N ASN A 215 6.95 20.90 -4.01
CA ASN A 215 7.33 19.50 -4.10
C ASN A 215 6.49 18.67 -3.11
N TYR A 216 5.95 17.56 -3.59
CA TYR A 216 5.13 16.64 -2.78
C TYR A 216 5.85 15.31 -2.58
N MET A 217 5.83 14.84 -1.34
CA MET A 217 6.18 13.47 -0.98
C MET A 217 4.88 12.69 -0.72
N TYR A 218 4.57 11.74 -1.58
CA TYR A 218 3.45 10.82 -1.39
C TYR A 218 3.92 9.53 -0.73
N PHE A 219 3.18 9.09 0.28
CA PHE A 219 3.31 7.78 0.89
C PHE A 219 2.30 6.84 0.25
N VAL A 220 2.78 5.73 -0.32
CA VAL A 220 1.98 4.75 -1.07
C VAL A 220 2.20 3.34 -0.54
N GLY A 221 1.44 2.37 -1.04
CA GLY A 221 1.63 0.94 -0.73
C GLY A 221 1.21 0.56 0.69
N PHE A 222 -0.10 0.61 0.97
CA PHE A 222 -0.67 0.37 2.30
C PHE A 222 -1.15 -1.07 2.51
N LEU A 223 -0.66 -2.04 1.70
CA LEU A 223 -0.99 -3.47 1.82
C LEU A 223 -0.84 -3.95 3.28
N LEU A 224 0.30 -3.63 3.89
CA LEU A 224 0.54 -3.82 5.32
C LEU A 224 0.48 -2.47 6.03
N ALA A 225 -0.72 -1.90 6.16
CA ALA A 225 -0.89 -0.67 6.93
C ALA A 225 -0.65 -0.94 8.44
N GLY A 226 0.33 -0.25 9.00
CA GLY A 226 0.57 -0.17 10.44
C GLY A 226 -0.35 0.86 11.08
N ARG A 227 -0.79 0.60 12.32
CA ARG A 227 -1.49 1.59 13.15
C ARG A 227 -0.49 2.24 14.09
N PHE A 228 -0.50 3.57 14.14
CA PHE A 228 0.29 4.34 15.09
C PHE A 228 -0.61 4.79 16.24
N LYS A 229 -0.17 4.54 17.49
CA LYS A 229 -0.86 4.98 18.71
C LYS A 229 0.12 5.82 19.53
N GLY A 230 -0.29 7.03 19.90
CA GLY A 230 0.51 7.94 20.73
C GLY A 230 1.03 9.17 19.97
N ASN A 231 1.95 9.88 20.61
CA ASN A 231 2.56 11.09 20.05
C ASN A 231 3.82 10.71 19.28
N PRO A 232 3.89 10.98 17.97
CA PRO A 232 5.07 10.63 17.20
C PRO A 232 6.26 11.51 17.61
N VAL A 233 7.40 10.87 17.82
CA VAL A 233 8.68 11.52 18.12
C VAL A 233 9.61 11.31 16.94
N TRP A 234 10.18 12.40 16.43
CA TRP A 234 11.13 12.33 15.34
C TRP A 234 12.46 11.70 15.80
N SER A 235 13.05 10.90 14.92
CA SER A 235 14.39 10.32 15.09
C SER A 235 15.07 10.22 13.73
N PRO A 236 16.36 10.58 13.58
CA PRO A 236 17.08 10.42 12.31
C PRO A 236 17.16 8.96 11.84
N GLY A 237 17.03 7.99 12.76
CA GLY A 237 16.88 6.56 12.47
C GLY A 237 15.75 6.24 11.50
N ILE A 238 14.73 7.11 11.40
CA ILE A 238 13.63 6.94 10.46
C ILE A 238 14.11 7.16 9.01
N TRP A 239 15.07 8.06 8.76
CA TRP A 239 15.65 8.19 7.42
C TRP A 239 16.40 6.92 7.03
N ALA A 240 17.22 6.36 7.91
CA ALA A 240 17.92 5.10 7.66
C ALA A 240 16.95 3.92 7.43
N ALA A 241 15.88 3.83 8.22
CA ALA A 241 14.86 2.79 8.05
C ALA A 241 14.16 2.83 6.68
N TRP A 242 14.18 3.97 5.99
CA TRP A 242 13.57 4.17 4.67
C TRP A 242 14.60 4.26 3.54
N ASP A 243 15.89 3.97 3.83
CA ASP A 243 17.02 4.11 2.91
C ASP A 243 17.21 5.55 2.36
N LEU A 244 16.90 6.56 3.19
CA LEU A 244 17.13 7.98 2.90
C LEU A 244 18.40 8.54 3.57
N ALA A 245 19.14 7.66 4.26
CA ALA A 245 20.46 7.85 4.82
C ALA A 245 21.09 6.47 5.06
N ARG A 246 22.41 6.33 4.92
CA ARG A 246 23.09 5.06 5.22
C ARG A 246 23.98 5.21 6.44
N PRO A 247 23.65 4.55 7.55
CA PRO A 247 24.50 4.58 8.72
C PRO A 247 25.75 3.72 8.51
N PRO A 248 26.86 4.01 9.21
CA PRO A 248 28.06 3.17 9.14
C PRO A 248 27.79 1.78 9.72
N GLU A 249 28.63 0.80 9.34
CA GLU A 249 28.54 -0.56 9.86
C GLU A 249 28.60 -0.56 11.41
N GLY A 250 27.76 -1.38 12.05
CA GLY A 250 27.66 -1.44 13.51
C GLY A 250 26.83 -0.31 14.15
N CYS A 251 26.32 0.66 13.38
CA CYS A 251 25.39 1.65 13.90
C CYS A 251 24.00 1.03 14.14
N HIS A 252 23.64 0.87 15.41
CA HIS A 252 22.36 0.29 15.81
C HIS A 252 21.28 1.35 16.07
N TYR A 253 20.98 2.17 15.06
CA TYR A 253 20.04 3.31 15.16
C TYR A 253 18.60 2.95 15.59
N TYR A 254 18.24 1.67 15.48
CA TYR A 254 16.94 1.13 15.87
C TYR A 254 16.87 0.73 17.36
N LEU A 255 17.99 0.72 18.09
CA LEU A 255 18.01 0.35 19.50
C LEU A 255 17.60 1.53 20.41
N PRO A 256 16.86 1.28 21.51
CA PRO A 256 16.44 2.34 22.44
C PRO A 256 17.57 3.15 23.08
N ARG A 257 18.78 2.57 23.14
CA ARG A 257 19.97 3.20 23.77
C ARG A 257 20.81 4.03 22.80
N TRP A 258 20.44 4.09 21.52
CA TRP A 258 21.16 4.90 20.54
C TRP A 258 21.05 6.39 20.90
N ASP A 259 22.19 7.09 20.87
CA ASP A 259 22.36 8.50 21.23
C ASP A 259 21.80 9.48 20.18
N LYS A 260 21.28 8.95 19.07
CA LYS A 260 20.79 9.69 17.89
C LYS A 260 21.89 10.41 17.12
N SER A 261 23.16 10.10 17.37
CA SER A 261 24.27 10.62 16.57
C SER A 261 24.20 10.07 15.16
N THR A 262 24.36 10.98 14.19
CA THR A 262 24.41 10.67 12.76
C THR A 262 25.79 10.92 12.17
N GLU A 263 26.80 11.02 13.03
CA GLU A 263 28.19 11.10 12.62
C GLU A 263 28.57 9.86 11.78
N GLY A 264 29.26 10.09 10.67
CA GLY A 264 29.66 9.03 9.74
C GLY A 264 28.53 8.47 8.87
N TRP A 265 27.32 9.03 8.92
CA TRP A 265 26.24 8.64 8.01
C TRP A 265 26.48 9.20 6.60
N GLU A 266 26.17 8.40 5.59
CA GLU A 266 26.04 8.87 4.22
C GLU A 266 24.69 9.57 4.05
N TRP A 267 24.73 10.78 3.49
CA TRP A 267 23.59 11.68 3.31
C TRP A 267 23.39 12.06 1.86
#